data_AF-A0AAW1WJ69-F1
#
_entry.id   AF-A0AAW1WJ69-F1
#
_cell.length_a   1.000
_cell.length_b   1.000
_cell.length_c   1.000
_cell.angle_alpha   90.00
_cell.angle_beta   90.00
_cell.angle_gamma   90.00
#
_symmetry.space_group_name_H-M   'P 1'
#
loop_
_entity.id
_entity.type
_entity.pdbx_description
1 polymer ?
#
loop_
_entity_poly.entity_id
_entity_poly.type
_entity_poly.pdbx_seq_one_letter_code
_entity_poly.pdbx_strand_id
1 'polypeptide(L)'
;MMISPVFFVFSLILSSSYAAMQDFCVADYAAPQGPVGYTCKDPAKVTVDDFVFSGLRVAGNISRINKIGLSAAFAFNFPGLNGLGVALVRADFGVGRVVPIHSHRDASELIIFVEGRVVSGFIASNNKPYVKVLDKGDTMVFPQGLFHFLVNVGKTPALACRLWRLH
;
A
#
# COMPACT_ATOMS: atom_id res chain seq x y z
N MET A 1 -22.26 7.86 -51.18
CA MET A 1 -21.31 8.70 -50.44
C MET A 1 -20.65 7.84 -49.38
N MET A 2 -19.52 7.21 -49.70
CA MET A 2 -18.83 6.25 -48.83
C MET A 2 -17.99 7.02 -47.81
N ILE A 3 -18.44 7.05 -46.55
CA ILE A 3 -17.62 7.52 -45.44
C ILE A 3 -16.45 6.54 -45.29
N SER A 4 -15.25 7.02 -45.59
CA SER A 4 -14.02 6.25 -45.47
C SER A 4 -13.80 5.83 -44.00
N PRO A 5 -13.58 4.54 -43.69
CA PRO A 5 -13.36 4.07 -42.31
C PRO A 5 -12.10 4.67 -41.68
N VAL A 6 -11.21 5.26 -42.48
CA VAL A 6 -9.98 5.92 -42.02
C VAL A 6 -10.27 7.16 -41.16
N PHE A 7 -11.35 7.90 -41.45
CA PHE A 7 -11.72 9.09 -40.67
C PHE A 7 -12.22 8.74 -39.27
N PHE A 8 -12.88 7.60 -39.09
CA PHE A 8 -13.42 7.17 -37.81
C PHE A 8 -12.33 6.68 -36.86
N VAL A 9 -11.29 6.05 -37.40
CA VAL A 9 -10.12 5.60 -36.63
C VAL A 9 -9.29 6.79 -36.15
N PHE A 10 -9.15 7.85 -36.95
CA PHE A 10 -8.37 9.03 -36.55
C PHE A 10 -9.02 9.82 -35.39
N SER A 11 -10.36 9.86 -35.34
CA SER A 11 -11.09 10.56 -34.26
C SER A 11 -11.03 9.84 -32.90
N LEU A 12 -10.83 8.52 -32.89
CA LEU A 12 -10.62 7.73 -31.67
C LEU A 12 -9.21 7.91 -31.08
N ILE A 13 -8.22 8.30 -31.90
CA ILE A 13 -6.83 8.50 -31.47
C ILE A 13 -6.62 9.92 -30.89
N LEU A 14 -7.41 10.93 -31.30
CA LEU A 14 -7.32 12.28 -30.71
C LEU A 14 -7.95 12.36 -29.31
N SER A 15 -8.99 11.58 -29.02
CA SER A 15 -9.70 11.63 -27.74
C SER A 15 -8.93 11.05 -26.56
N SER A 16 -7.89 10.24 -26.81
CA SER A 16 -7.03 9.67 -25.76
C SER A 16 -5.89 10.60 -25.31
N SER A 17 -5.72 11.76 -25.95
CA SER A 17 -4.59 12.66 -25.71
C SER A 17 -4.86 13.83 -24.76
N TYR A 18 -6.10 14.02 -24.29
CA TYR A 18 -6.47 14.99 -23.25
C TYR A 18 -6.72 14.33 -21.90
N ALA A 19 -6.10 13.18 -21.62
CA ALA A 19 -5.83 12.85 -20.23
C ALA A 19 -4.81 13.89 -19.76
N ALA A 20 -5.28 15.01 -19.20
CA ALA A 20 -4.42 15.95 -18.53
C ALA A 20 -3.55 15.13 -17.58
N MET A 21 -2.23 15.22 -17.74
CA MET A 21 -1.27 14.64 -16.80
C MET A 21 -1.46 15.43 -15.50
N GLN A 22 -2.43 15.01 -14.70
CA GLN A 22 -2.72 15.62 -13.43
C GLN A 22 -1.73 15.04 -12.44
N ASP A 23 -0.82 15.89 -11.96
CA ASP A 23 0.26 15.47 -11.07
C ASP A 23 -0.25 14.72 -9.83
N PHE A 24 -1.42 15.13 -9.32
CA PHE A 24 -2.06 14.53 -8.14
C PHE A 24 -3.58 14.68 -8.16
N CYS A 25 -4.27 13.74 -7.51
CA CYS A 25 -5.71 13.79 -7.27
C CYS A 25 -5.99 13.58 -5.77
N VAL A 26 -5.87 14.65 -4.98
CA VAL A 26 -6.19 14.59 -3.53
C VAL A 26 -7.65 14.18 -3.35
N ALA A 27 -7.92 13.13 -2.57
CA ALA A 27 -9.28 12.65 -2.36
C ALA A 27 -10.19 13.74 -1.75
N ASP A 28 -11.34 13.98 -2.40
CA ASP A 28 -12.45 14.69 -1.81
C ASP A 28 -13.41 13.69 -1.14
N TYR A 29 -13.35 13.63 0.19
CA TYR A 29 -14.21 12.75 0.97
C TYR A 29 -15.66 13.22 1.06
N ALA A 30 -15.97 14.46 0.67
CA ALA A 30 -17.34 14.97 0.65
C ALA A 30 -18.06 14.68 -0.68
N ALA A 31 -17.33 14.39 -1.74
CA ALA A 31 -17.86 14.05 -3.04
C ALA A 31 -18.16 12.53 -3.17
N PRO A 32 -19.08 12.12 -4.06
CA PRO A 32 -19.29 10.71 -4.38
C PRO A 32 -18.01 10.02 -4.87
N GLN A 33 -17.83 8.77 -4.49
CA GLN A 33 -16.75 7.93 -5.02
C GLN A 33 -17.12 7.38 -6.40
N GLY A 34 -16.15 7.33 -7.29
CA GLY A 34 -16.26 6.71 -8.60
C GLY A 34 -15.66 5.30 -8.62
N PRO A 35 -15.76 4.59 -9.76
CA PRO A 35 -15.21 3.24 -9.93
C PRO A 35 -13.68 3.19 -9.83
N VAL A 36 -13.00 4.34 -9.96
CA VAL A 36 -11.54 4.48 -9.90
C VAL A 36 -11.03 5.02 -8.55
N GLY A 37 -11.90 5.18 -7.55
CA GLY A 37 -11.57 5.72 -6.24
C GLY A 37 -12.29 7.02 -5.92
N TYR A 38 -11.62 7.93 -5.21
CA TYR A 38 -12.21 9.20 -4.79
C TYR A 38 -12.15 10.24 -5.90
N THR A 39 -13.20 11.06 -5.98
CA THR A 39 -13.18 12.29 -6.79
C THR A 39 -12.07 13.23 -6.28
N CYS A 40 -11.43 13.98 -7.17
CA CYS A 40 -10.38 14.91 -6.79
C CYS A 40 -10.95 16.18 -6.15
N LYS A 41 -10.32 16.65 -5.08
CA LYS A 41 -10.52 17.98 -4.51
C LYS A 41 -10.19 19.05 -5.55
N ASP A 42 -10.89 20.18 -5.48
CA ASP A 42 -10.54 21.40 -6.22
C ASP A 42 -9.07 21.79 -5.95
N PRO A 43 -8.21 21.91 -6.97
CA PRO A 43 -6.81 22.28 -6.81
C PRO A 43 -6.60 23.58 -6.02
N ALA A 44 -7.55 24.53 -6.08
CA ALA A 44 -7.47 25.78 -5.32
C ALA A 44 -7.65 25.59 -3.79
N LYS A 45 -8.17 24.43 -3.35
CA LYS A 45 -8.38 24.07 -1.95
C LYS A 45 -7.37 23.07 -1.41
N VAL A 46 -6.41 22.66 -2.24
CA VAL A 46 -5.35 21.72 -1.87
C VAL A 46 -4.27 22.47 -1.10
N THR A 47 -3.78 21.85 -0.02
CA THR A 47 -2.71 22.39 0.83
C THR A 47 -1.65 21.32 1.10
N VAL A 48 -0.49 21.72 1.64
CA VAL A 48 0.57 20.76 2.00
C VAL A 48 0.09 19.70 3.01
N ASP A 49 -0.88 20.03 3.85
CA ASP A 49 -1.42 19.11 4.85
C ASP A 49 -2.16 17.92 4.22
N ASP A 50 -2.67 18.07 2.97
CA ASP A 50 -3.26 16.96 2.22
C ASP A 50 -2.22 15.89 1.82
N PHE A 51 -0.92 16.24 1.85
CA PHE A 51 0.21 15.38 1.49
C PHE A 51 1.03 14.90 2.69
N VAL A 52 0.59 15.17 3.92
CA VAL A 52 1.29 14.75 5.15
C VAL A 52 0.38 13.90 6.02
N PHE A 53 0.84 12.67 6.32
CA PHE A 53 0.13 11.77 7.23
C PHE A 53 0.94 11.52 8.50
N SER A 54 0.40 11.94 9.65
CA SER A 54 1.05 11.77 10.96
C SER A 54 0.59 10.52 11.72
N GLY A 55 -0.38 9.77 11.20
CA GLY A 55 -0.97 8.63 11.90
C GLY A 55 -0.01 7.46 12.17
N LEU A 56 1.12 7.38 11.46
CA LEU A 56 2.13 6.32 11.64
C LEU A 56 3.20 6.65 12.70
N ARG A 57 3.18 7.86 13.28
CA ARG A 57 4.17 8.28 14.29
C ARG A 57 4.02 7.50 15.60
N VAL A 58 2.81 7.08 15.94
CA VAL A 58 2.48 6.43 17.20
C VAL A 58 2.61 4.92 17.05
N ALA A 59 3.28 4.27 18.00
CA ALA A 59 3.34 2.82 18.05
C ALA A 59 1.94 2.23 18.26
N GLY A 60 1.62 1.20 17.49
CA GLY A 60 0.37 0.48 17.65
C GLY A 60 0.31 -0.21 19.03
N ASN A 61 -0.90 -0.33 19.58
CA ASN A 61 -1.09 -0.91 20.91
C ASN A 61 -0.84 -2.44 20.89
N ILE A 62 0.33 -2.86 21.38
CA ILE A 62 0.74 -4.26 21.52
C ILE A 62 0.33 -4.91 22.87
N SER A 63 -0.51 -4.27 23.66
CA SER A 63 -1.02 -4.82 24.94
C SER A 63 -2.31 -5.63 24.80
N ARG A 64 -2.95 -5.64 23.61
CA ARG A 64 -4.16 -6.44 23.33
C ARG A 64 -3.82 -7.93 23.16
N ILE A 65 -4.85 -8.79 23.13
CA ILE A 65 -4.74 -10.27 23.05
C ILE A 65 -3.74 -10.72 21.98
N ASN A 66 -3.81 -10.13 20.78
CA ASN A 66 -2.95 -10.50 19.64
C ASN A 66 -1.54 -9.89 19.74
N LYS A 67 -1.34 -8.86 20.59
CA LYS A 67 -0.12 -8.07 20.79
C LYS A 67 0.57 -7.64 19.47
N ILE A 68 -0.25 -7.28 18.49
CA ILE A 68 0.17 -6.68 17.22
C ILE A 68 -0.57 -5.36 17.09
N GLY A 69 0.19 -4.30 16.92
CA GLY A 69 -0.31 -2.96 16.67
C GLY A 69 -0.17 -2.63 15.20
N LEU A 70 -1.27 -2.39 14.50
CA LEU A 70 -1.26 -1.95 13.10
C LEU A 70 -1.76 -0.51 13.01
N SER A 71 -1.09 0.28 12.19
CA SER A 71 -1.55 1.61 11.78
C SER A 71 -1.24 1.76 10.31
N ALA A 72 -2.17 2.30 9.54
CA ALA A 72 -2.06 2.31 8.08
C ALA A 72 -2.46 3.66 7.48
N ALA A 73 -1.82 3.99 6.38
CA ALA A 73 -2.07 5.13 5.53
C ALA A 73 -2.57 4.61 4.17
N PHE A 74 -3.83 4.88 3.88
CA PHE A 74 -4.54 4.52 2.66
C PHE A 74 -5.25 5.77 2.12
N ALA A 75 -5.70 5.72 0.86
CA ALA A 75 -6.45 6.82 0.26
C ALA A 75 -7.71 7.24 1.02
N PHE A 76 -8.28 6.40 1.90
CA PHE A 76 -9.46 6.74 2.72
C PHE A 76 -9.15 7.54 4.00
N ASN A 77 -7.89 7.56 4.45
CA ASN A 77 -7.46 8.32 5.64
C ASN A 77 -6.24 9.21 5.40
N PHE A 78 -5.63 9.12 4.22
CA PHE A 78 -4.56 9.95 3.74
C PHE A 78 -4.88 10.38 2.30
N PRO A 79 -5.52 11.54 2.10
CA PRO A 79 -6.16 11.89 0.83
C PRO A 79 -5.15 12.08 -0.31
N GLY A 80 -3.91 12.47 -0.02
CA GLY A 80 -2.83 12.57 -1.00
C GLY A 80 -2.41 11.25 -1.65
N LEU A 81 -2.82 10.08 -1.13
CA LEU A 81 -2.55 8.77 -1.76
C LEU A 81 -3.51 8.40 -2.89
N ASN A 82 -4.61 9.14 -3.05
CA ASN A 82 -5.62 8.81 -4.04
C ASN A 82 -5.05 8.91 -5.47
N GLY A 83 -5.25 7.84 -6.25
CA GLY A 83 -4.70 7.69 -7.60
C GLY A 83 -3.21 7.31 -7.67
N LEU A 84 -2.45 7.29 -6.57
CA LEU A 84 -1.01 7.00 -6.60
C LEU A 84 -0.64 5.52 -6.55
N GLY A 85 -1.61 4.63 -6.31
CA GLY A 85 -1.39 3.19 -6.31
C GLY A 85 -0.46 2.70 -5.19
N VAL A 86 -0.36 3.43 -4.07
CA VAL A 86 0.45 3.01 -2.93
C VAL A 86 -0.26 3.19 -1.60
N ALA A 87 0.11 2.37 -0.62
CA ALA A 87 -0.31 2.48 0.77
C ALA A 87 0.86 2.14 1.70
N LEU A 88 0.83 2.63 2.94
CA LEU A 88 1.89 2.39 3.92
C LEU A 88 1.31 1.85 5.21
N VAL A 89 1.94 0.83 5.78
CA VAL A 89 1.51 0.20 7.03
C VAL A 89 2.68 0.18 8.01
N ARG A 90 2.45 0.68 9.22
CA ARG A 90 3.28 0.44 10.38
C ARG A 90 2.76 -0.80 11.11
N ALA A 91 3.68 -1.71 11.44
CA ALA A 91 3.38 -2.89 12.25
C ALA A 91 4.35 -2.98 13.44
N ASP A 92 3.78 -2.93 14.65
CA ASP A 92 4.48 -3.15 15.91
C ASP A 92 4.14 -4.56 16.43
N PHE A 93 5.17 -5.35 16.76
CA PHE A 93 5.03 -6.75 17.14
C PHE A 93 5.56 -6.97 18.55
N GLY A 94 4.72 -7.47 19.45
CA GLY A 94 5.21 -8.03 20.71
C GLY A 94 6.16 -9.22 20.51
N VAL A 95 6.95 -9.56 21.52
CA VAL A 95 7.84 -10.74 21.49
C VAL A 95 7.04 -12.02 21.24
N GLY A 96 7.49 -12.85 20.31
CA GLY A 96 6.85 -14.13 19.95
C GLY A 96 5.54 -13.97 19.18
N ARG A 97 5.21 -12.77 18.71
CA ARG A 97 3.94 -12.50 18.00
C ARG A 97 4.07 -12.61 16.50
N VAL A 98 2.93 -12.96 15.90
CA VAL A 98 2.85 -13.46 14.53
C VAL A 98 1.81 -12.68 13.76
N VAL A 99 2.19 -12.06 12.65
CA VAL A 99 1.22 -11.79 11.59
C VAL A 99 1.02 -13.12 10.87
N PRO A 100 -0.17 -13.74 10.97
CA PRO A 100 -0.41 -15.08 10.43
C PRO A 100 -0.23 -15.11 8.91
N ILE A 101 -0.19 -16.32 8.36
CA ILE A 101 -0.15 -16.50 6.92
C ILE A 101 -1.37 -15.82 6.26
N HIS A 102 -1.10 -14.92 5.31
CA HIS A 102 -2.12 -14.15 4.59
C HIS A 102 -1.61 -13.74 3.20
N SER A 103 -2.48 -13.17 2.37
CA SER A 103 -2.13 -12.66 1.04
C SER A 103 -2.86 -11.36 0.70
N HIS A 104 -2.33 -10.63 -0.27
CA HIS A 104 -2.93 -9.42 -0.85
C HIS A 104 -3.12 -9.65 -2.34
N ARG A 105 -4.37 -9.83 -2.79
CA ARG A 105 -4.67 -10.21 -4.18
C ARG A 105 -4.21 -9.17 -5.19
N ASP A 106 -4.37 -7.90 -4.84
CA ASP A 106 -4.15 -6.76 -5.73
C ASP A 106 -2.99 -5.87 -5.26
N ALA A 107 -2.04 -6.44 -4.50
CA ALA A 107 -0.87 -5.67 -4.06
C ALA A 107 0.38 -6.51 -3.92
N SER A 108 1.51 -5.97 -4.39
CA SER A 108 2.83 -6.40 -3.93
C SER A 108 3.21 -5.61 -2.68
N GLU A 109 3.98 -6.22 -1.78
CA GLU A 109 4.47 -5.57 -0.57
C GLU A 109 6.00 -5.52 -0.54
N LEU A 110 6.54 -4.36 -0.18
CA LEU A 110 7.94 -4.17 0.20
C LEU A 110 7.99 -3.80 1.68
N ILE A 111 8.77 -4.52 2.47
CA ILE A 111 8.91 -4.25 3.90
C ILE A 111 10.34 -3.88 4.26
N ILE A 112 10.49 -2.95 5.20
CA ILE A 112 11.74 -2.69 5.92
C ILE A 112 11.54 -2.99 7.42
N PHE A 113 12.47 -3.72 8.00
CA PHE A 113 12.51 -4.03 9.43
C PHE A 113 13.29 -2.93 10.15
N VAL A 114 12.60 -2.09 10.91
CA VAL A 114 13.17 -0.89 11.54
C VAL A 114 13.76 -1.21 12.92
N GLU A 115 13.15 -2.14 13.65
CA GLU A 115 13.62 -2.61 14.96
C GLU A 115 13.35 -4.10 15.12
N GLY A 116 14.17 -4.77 15.95
CA GLY A 116 13.98 -6.15 16.37
C GLY A 116 14.56 -7.19 15.40
N ARG A 117 14.11 -8.45 15.59
CA ARG A 117 14.56 -9.63 14.83
C ARG A 117 13.34 -10.47 14.46
N VAL A 118 13.08 -10.60 13.17
CA VAL A 118 11.82 -11.18 12.66
C VAL A 118 12.13 -12.30 11.67
N VAL A 119 11.50 -13.46 11.85
CA VAL A 119 11.44 -14.45 10.77
C VAL A 119 10.28 -14.08 9.85
N SER A 120 10.56 -14.00 8.56
CA SER A 120 9.53 -13.76 7.56
C SER A 120 9.80 -14.54 6.28
N GLY A 121 8.75 -14.73 5.49
CA GLY A 121 8.83 -15.44 4.24
C GLY A 121 7.53 -15.45 3.46
N PHE A 122 7.61 -15.90 2.21
CA PHE A 122 6.46 -16.19 1.36
C PHE A 122 6.54 -17.59 0.75
N ILE A 123 5.40 -18.09 0.29
CA ILE A 123 5.27 -19.36 -0.42
C ILE A 123 4.99 -19.05 -1.90
N ALA A 124 5.87 -19.52 -2.79
CA ALA A 124 5.68 -19.38 -4.24
C ALA A 124 4.61 -20.34 -4.77
N SER A 125 4.10 -20.08 -5.97
CA SER A 125 3.03 -20.87 -6.59
C SER A 125 3.37 -22.35 -6.82
N ASN A 126 4.65 -22.71 -6.81
CA ASN A 126 5.12 -24.10 -6.82
C ASN A 126 5.26 -24.71 -5.41
N ASN A 127 4.62 -24.12 -4.40
CA ASN A 127 4.68 -24.48 -2.98
C ASN A 127 6.07 -24.40 -2.34
N LYS A 128 7.05 -23.76 -2.99
CA LYS A 128 8.38 -23.57 -2.41
C LYS A 128 8.37 -22.40 -1.42
N PRO A 129 8.74 -22.60 -0.16
CA PRO A 129 8.89 -21.52 0.80
C PRO A 129 10.22 -20.78 0.63
N TYR A 130 10.18 -19.46 0.78
CA TYR A 130 11.34 -18.58 0.85
C TYR A 130 11.30 -17.86 2.21
N VAL A 131 12.14 -18.27 3.15
CA VAL A 131 12.08 -17.84 4.56
C VAL A 131 13.47 -17.40 5.02
N LYS A 132 13.54 -16.31 5.77
CA LYS A 132 14.78 -15.79 6.36
C LYS A 132 14.53 -15.15 7.73
N VAL A 133 15.53 -15.22 8.60
CA VAL A 133 15.62 -14.38 9.80
C VAL A 133 16.18 -13.02 9.37
N LEU A 134 15.42 -11.97 9.61
CA LEU A 134 15.70 -10.60 9.20
C LEU A 134 15.97 -9.75 10.44
N ASP A 135 17.00 -8.92 10.34
CA ASP A 135 17.45 -8.01 11.38
C ASP A 135 17.12 -6.56 11.03
N LYS A 136 17.34 -5.65 11.98
CA LYS A 136 17.19 -4.22 11.76
C LYS A 136 17.96 -3.76 10.52
N GLY A 137 17.26 -3.06 9.63
CA GLY A 137 17.77 -2.53 8.36
C GLY A 137 17.52 -3.45 7.17
N ASP A 138 17.19 -4.72 7.38
CA ASP A 138 16.87 -5.63 6.28
C ASP A 138 15.55 -5.25 5.61
N THR A 139 15.47 -5.54 4.31
CA THR A 139 14.26 -5.42 3.51
C THR A 139 13.87 -6.76 2.90
N MET A 140 12.56 -6.99 2.71
CA MET A 140 12.05 -8.14 1.99
C MET A 140 10.90 -7.74 1.07
N VAL A 141 10.77 -8.42 -0.06
CA VAL A 141 9.64 -8.24 -0.99
C VAL A 141 8.71 -9.45 -0.91
N PHE A 142 7.41 -9.19 -0.92
CA PHE A 142 6.35 -10.19 -1.06
C PHE A 142 5.63 -9.94 -2.39
N PRO A 143 5.78 -10.85 -3.37
CA PRO A 143 5.10 -10.71 -4.66
C PRO A 143 3.57 -10.74 -4.51
N GLN A 144 2.88 -10.05 -5.42
CA GLN A 144 1.42 -9.97 -5.46
C GLN A 144 0.74 -11.34 -5.32
N GLY A 145 -0.26 -11.40 -4.45
CA GLY A 145 -1.11 -12.57 -4.26
C GLY A 145 -0.48 -13.74 -3.51
N LEU A 146 0.84 -13.73 -3.24
CA LEU A 146 1.51 -14.83 -2.57
C LEU A 146 1.28 -14.82 -1.05
N PHE A 147 1.08 -16.01 -0.50
CA PHE A 147 0.95 -16.19 0.95
C PHE A 147 2.27 -15.87 1.64
N HIS A 148 2.23 -15.07 2.69
CA HIS A 148 3.38 -14.66 3.47
C HIS A 148 3.04 -14.43 4.94
N PHE A 149 4.06 -14.35 5.81
CA PHE A 149 3.92 -14.28 7.26
C PHE A 149 5.09 -13.54 7.93
N LEU A 150 4.90 -13.11 9.18
CA LEU A 150 5.94 -12.49 10.01
C LEU A 150 5.88 -13.02 11.43
N VAL A 151 7.03 -13.32 12.03
CA VAL A 151 7.14 -13.76 13.42
C VAL A 151 8.27 -13.00 14.13
N ASN A 152 7.95 -12.23 15.17
CA ASN A 152 8.98 -11.65 16.02
C ASN A 152 9.64 -12.76 16.87
N VAL A 153 10.87 -13.12 16.50
CA VAL A 153 11.70 -14.14 17.19
C VAL A 153 12.76 -13.51 18.09
N GLY A 154 12.78 -12.18 18.18
CA GLY A 154 13.69 -11.43 19.04
C GLY A 154 13.31 -11.49 20.52
N LYS A 155 14.13 -10.85 21.35
CA LYS A 155 13.89 -10.71 22.80
C LYS A 155 13.16 -9.42 23.17
N THR A 156 12.94 -8.54 22.19
CA THR A 156 12.30 -7.23 22.35
C THR A 156 11.19 -7.07 21.31
N PRO A 157 10.25 -6.12 21.51
CA PRO A 157 9.31 -5.75 20.45
C PRO A 157 10.03 -5.39 19.14
N ALA A 158 9.39 -5.71 18.02
CA ALA A 158 9.88 -5.41 16.68
C ALA A 158 8.98 -4.38 16.00
N LEU A 159 9.55 -3.65 15.05
CA LEU A 159 8.86 -2.65 14.23
C LEU A 159 9.19 -2.90 12.76
N ALA A 160 8.16 -2.93 11.91
CA ALA A 160 8.33 -2.95 10.48
C ALA A 160 7.43 -1.91 9.80
N CYS A 161 7.93 -1.34 8.71
CA CYS A 161 7.18 -0.45 7.82
C CYS A 161 7.01 -1.14 6.46
N ARG A 162 5.77 -1.25 6.00
CA ARG A 162 5.36 -2.02 4.82
C ARG A 162 4.77 -1.07 3.79
N LEU A 163 5.39 -0.94 2.62
CA LEU A 163 4.86 -0.24 1.46
C LEU A 163 4.12 -1.24 0.59
N TRP A 164 2.85 -0.97 0.29
CA TRP A 164 2.07 -1.73 -0.67
C TRP A 164 2.03 -0.97 -1.97
N ARG A 165 2.38 -1.63 -3.08
CA ARG A 165 2.03 -1.18 -4.41
C ARG A 165 0.71 -1.84 -4.79
N LEU A 166 -0.34 -1.03 -4.90
CA LEU A 166 -1.67 -1.43 -5.28
C LEU A 166 -1.73 -1.52 -6.82
N HIS A 167 -2.33 -2.59 -7.34
CA HIS A 167 -2.45 -2.90 -8.76
C HIS A 167 -3.89 -2.70 -9.26
#